data_AF-A0A5E4PMV6-F1
#
_entry.id   AF-A0A5E4PMV6-F1
#
_cell.length_a   1.000
_cell.length_b   1.000
_cell.length_c   1.000
_cell.angle_alpha   90.00
_cell.angle_beta   90.00
_cell.angle_gamma   90.00
#
_symmetry.space_group_name_H-M   'P 1'
#
loop_
_entity.id
_entity.type
_entity.pdbx_description
1 polymer ?
#
loop_
_entity_poly.entity_id
_entity_poly.type
_entity_poly.pdbx_seq_one_letter_code
_entity_poly.pdbx_strand_id
1 'polypeptide(L)'
;MEENICSNLSICIDNIVYSEYVIEWLRYLLNADSKKLKNFLLGLSDSVENSLLSKIDATFSNKVRYIAKSNTTYQRSVLDFLDEALSEQHIFGIVQSPLQETVLAVKDLFAVIDENYDLNNENEANINKISLSFRRWIDGEKIDIKTVLEAVLKDMQINTENWPLNVQIKLGILWKQVNINI
;
A
#
# COMPACT_ATOMS: atom_id res chain seq x y z
N MET A 1 -0.09 -20.11 22.70
CA MET A 1 -0.96 -20.57 21.60
C MET A 1 -0.66 -19.61 20.47
N GLU A 2 0.37 -19.93 19.68
CA GLU A 2 0.75 -19.15 18.51
C GLU A 2 -0.31 -19.43 17.44
N GLU A 3 -1.22 -18.48 17.26
CA GLU A 3 -2.05 -18.46 16.06
C GLU A 3 -1.09 -18.30 14.89
N ASN A 4 -0.86 -19.41 14.20
CA ASN A 4 -0.02 -19.50 13.03
C ASN A 4 -0.57 -18.50 12.01
N ILE A 5 0.17 -17.44 11.68
CA ILE A 5 -0.25 -16.30 10.84
C ILE A 5 -0.84 -16.76 9.49
N CYS A 6 -0.43 -17.94 9.04
CA CYS A 6 -1.00 -18.70 7.93
C CYS A 6 -2.53 -18.91 8.00
N SER A 7 -3.16 -18.80 9.19
CA SER A 7 -4.60 -18.93 9.36
C SER A 7 -5.36 -17.61 9.32
N ASN A 8 -4.66 -16.47 9.45
CA ASN A 8 -5.29 -15.16 9.64
C ASN A 8 -5.09 -14.19 8.45
N LEU A 9 -4.05 -14.38 7.66
CA LEU A 9 -3.84 -13.73 6.35
C LEU A 9 -3.41 -14.83 5.38
N SER A 10 -3.70 -14.72 4.09
CA SER A 10 -3.30 -15.74 3.11
C SER A 10 -1.79 -15.71 2.80
N ILE A 11 -0.98 -15.14 3.69
CA ILE A 11 0.46 -14.98 3.59
C ILE A 11 1.10 -16.24 4.20
N CYS A 12 1.49 -17.17 3.34
CA CYS A 12 1.95 -18.51 3.72
C CYS A 12 3.20 -18.95 2.92
N ILE A 13 4.26 -18.12 2.87
CA ILE A 13 5.48 -18.45 2.11
C ILE A 13 6.74 -18.19 2.95
N ASP A 14 7.76 -19.03 2.79
CA ASP A 14 9.04 -19.00 3.51
C ASP A 14 9.89 -17.74 3.27
N ASN A 15 9.49 -16.85 2.35
CA ASN A 15 10.16 -15.58 2.01
C ASN A 15 9.13 -14.46 1.88
N ILE A 16 8.50 -14.09 2.99
CA ILE A 16 7.57 -12.95 3.03
C ILE A 16 8.34 -11.69 2.64
N VAL A 17 7.77 -10.88 1.74
CA VAL A 17 8.27 -9.53 1.42
C VAL A 17 7.20 -8.49 1.75
N TYR A 18 7.59 -7.22 1.91
CA TYR A 18 6.67 -6.16 2.31
C TYR A 18 5.47 -6.03 1.34
N SER A 19 5.71 -6.17 0.04
CA SER A 19 4.67 -6.09 -0.99
C SER A 19 3.56 -7.12 -0.83
N GLU A 20 3.81 -8.31 -0.25
CA GLU A 20 2.77 -9.32 -0.01
C GLU A 20 1.70 -8.83 0.98
N TYR A 21 2.10 -8.10 2.03
CA TYR A 21 1.15 -7.48 2.96
C TYR A 21 0.27 -6.44 2.26
N VAL A 22 0.87 -5.62 1.39
CA VAL A 22 0.14 -4.58 0.65
C VAL A 22 -0.84 -5.20 -0.34
N ILE A 23 -0.42 -6.24 -1.07
CA ILE A 23 -1.29 -7.01 -1.98
C ILE A 23 -2.50 -7.57 -1.22
N GLU A 24 -2.29 -8.19 -0.05
CA GLU A 24 -3.40 -8.72 0.74
C GLU A 24 -4.33 -7.60 1.25
N TRP A 25 -3.80 -6.44 1.68
CA TRP A 25 -4.64 -5.30 2.05
C TRP A 25 -5.48 -4.79 0.86
N LEU A 26 -4.91 -4.72 -0.34
CA LEU A 26 -5.63 -4.37 -1.56
C LEU A 26 -6.76 -5.36 -1.85
N ARG A 27 -6.51 -6.67 -1.73
CA ARG A 27 -7.52 -7.72 -1.92
C ARG A 27 -8.66 -7.64 -0.91
N TYR A 28 -8.39 -7.30 0.34
CA TYR A 28 -9.45 -7.00 1.32
C TYR A 28 -10.28 -5.78 0.91
N LEU A 29 -9.64 -4.71 0.41
CA LEU A 29 -10.33 -3.51 -0.04
C LEU A 29 -11.19 -3.77 -1.28
N LEU A 30 -10.73 -4.59 -2.23
CA LEU A 30 -11.52 -5.01 -3.39
C LEU A 30 -12.84 -5.69 -2.99
N ASN A 31 -12.90 -6.27 -1.80
CA ASN A 31 -14.11 -6.89 -1.26
C ASN A 31 -14.90 -5.97 -0.31
N ALA A 32 -14.38 -4.79 0.02
CA ALA A 32 -15.02 -3.86 0.95
C ALA A 32 -16.23 -3.13 0.34
N ASP A 33 -17.18 -2.75 1.20
CA ASP A 33 -18.31 -1.92 0.79
C ASP A 33 -17.86 -0.50 0.38
N SER A 34 -18.72 0.20 -0.38
CA SER A 34 -18.40 1.53 -0.93
C SER A 34 -18.10 2.58 0.14
N LYS A 35 -18.70 2.46 1.33
CA LYS A 35 -18.46 3.39 2.44
C LYS A 35 -17.07 3.16 3.03
N LYS A 36 -16.65 1.91 3.24
CA LYS A 36 -15.30 1.55 3.68
C LYS A 36 -14.24 1.96 2.67
N LEU A 37 -14.45 1.70 1.38
CA LEU A 37 -13.56 2.14 0.30
C LEU A 37 -13.34 3.65 0.33
N LYS A 38 -14.43 4.43 0.39
CA LYS A 38 -14.34 5.89 0.49
C LYS A 38 -13.61 6.34 1.75
N ASN A 39 -13.91 5.73 2.90
CA ASN A 39 -13.25 6.06 4.16
C ASN A 39 -11.75 5.75 4.13
N PHE A 40 -11.35 4.62 3.55
CA PHE A 40 -9.95 4.27 3.35
C PHE A 40 -9.23 5.30 2.49
N LEU A 41 -9.78 5.64 1.31
CA LEU A 41 -9.13 6.58 0.40
C LEU A 41 -9.01 7.99 1.00
N LEU A 42 -10.06 8.48 1.67
CA LEU A 42 -9.98 9.76 2.40
C LEU A 42 -8.96 9.69 3.54
N GLY A 43 -8.98 8.62 4.33
CA GLY A 43 -8.01 8.38 5.38
C GLY A 43 -6.58 8.36 4.85
N LEU A 44 -6.33 7.69 3.72
CA LEU A 44 -5.02 7.59 3.09
C LEU A 44 -4.51 8.97 2.67
N SER A 45 -5.36 9.76 2.01
CA SER A 45 -5.02 11.13 1.64
C SER A 45 -4.65 11.96 2.88
N ASP A 46 -5.45 11.88 3.93
CA ASP A 46 -5.25 12.70 5.13
C ASP A 46 -4.02 12.23 5.92
N SER A 47 -3.78 10.93 6.02
CA SER A 47 -2.59 10.38 6.69
C SER A 47 -1.30 10.75 5.96
N VAL A 48 -1.30 10.71 4.62
CA VAL A 48 -0.11 11.09 3.82
C VAL A 48 0.20 12.57 3.93
N GLU A 49 -0.80 13.46 3.87
CA GLU A 49 -0.60 14.91 4.03
C GLU A 49 0.00 15.27 5.39
N ASN A 50 -0.36 14.54 6.44
CA ASN A 50 0.11 14.78 7.80
C ASN A 50 1.42 14.03 8.15
N SER A 51 1.93 13.18 7.25
CA SER A 51 3.13 12.39 7.50
C SER A 51 4.41 13.19 7.27
N LEU A 52 5.53 12.80 7.89
CA LEU A 52 6.85 13.36 7.58
C LEU A 52 7.34 12.97 6.18
N LEU A 53 6.68 12.00 5.54
CA LEU A 53 6.80 11.73 4.11
C LEU A 53 6.14 12.82 3.23
N SER A 54 5.59 13.90 3.81
CA SER A 54 4.95 15.08 3.17
C SER A 54 5.76 15.81 2.08
N LYS A 55 6.94 15.31 1.70
CA LYS A 55 7.52 15.58 0.37
C LYS A 55 6.77 14.85 -0.76
N ILE A 56 5.86 13.93 -0.43
CA ILE A 56 4.87 13.38 -1.35
C ILE A 56 4.00 14.56 -1.79
N ASP A 57 4.13 14.87 -3.07
CA ASP A 57 3.51 15.97 -3.78
C ASP A 57 2.02 16.11 -3.40
N ALA A 58 1.55 17.34 -3.13
CA ALA A 58 0.13 17.64 -2.91
C ALA A 58 -0.77 17.08 -4.04
N THR A 59 -0.19 16.88 -5.23
CA THR A 59 -0.79 16.17 -6.36
C THR A 59 -1.26 14.75 -6.01
N PHE A 60 -0.51 13.97 -5.22
CA PHE A 60 -0.90 12.62 -4.80
C PHE A 60 -2.16 12.65 -3.94
N SER A 61 -2.16 13.45 -2.87
CA SER A 61 -3.31 13.56 -1.96
C SER A 61 -4.56 14.08 -2.68
N ASN A 62 -4.39 15.05 -3.59
CA ASN A 62 -5.48 15.54 -4.43
C ASN A 62 -6.06 14.45 -5.34
N LYS A 63 -5.22 13.60 -5.93
CA LYS A 63 -5.66 12.46 -6.75
C LYS A 63 -6.39 11.41 -5.92
N VAL A 64 -5.85 11.03 -4.76
CA VAL A 64 -6.51 10.08 -3.87
C VAL A 64 -7.88 10.61 -3.44
N ARG A 65 -8.00 11.91 -3.11
CA ARG A 65 -9.30 12.56 -2.83
C ARG A 65 -10.25 12.56 -4.01
N TYR A 66 -9.74 12.76 -5.24
CA TYR A 66 -10.54 12.66 -6.44
C TYR A 66 -11.12 11.25 -6.61
N ILE A 67 -10.27 10.22 -6.49
CA ILE A 67 -10.69 8.81 -6.53
C ILE A 67 -11.71 8.54 -5.43
N ALA A 68 -11.49 9.03 -4.20
CA ALA A 68 -12.43 8.87 -3.09
C ALA A 68 -13.82 9.49 -3.33
N LYS A 69 -13.90 10.53 -4.18
CA LYS A 69 -15.16 11.20 -4.56
C LYS A 69 -15.80 10.62 -5.82
N SER A 70 -15.08 9.80 -6.57
CA SER A 70 -15.59 9.10 -7.74
C SER A 70 -16.60 8.01 -7.37
N ASN A 71 -17.20 7.37 -8.39
CA ASN A 71 -18.08 6.22 -8.16
C ASN A 71 -17.30 4.97 -7.71
N THR A 72 -17.98 4.05 -7.03
CA THR A 72 -17.37 2.82 -6.49
C THR A 72 -16.69 1.96 -7.56
N THR A 73 -17.24 1.95 -8.78
CA THR A 73 -16.65 1.20 -9.91
C THR A 73 -15.25 1.71 -10.22
N TYR A 74 -15.08 3.03 -10.37
CA TYR A 74 -13.77 3.63 -10.63
C TYR A 74 -12.80 3.43 -9.45
N GLN A 75 -13.28 3.57 -8.20
CA GLN A 75 -12.46 3.26 -7.02
C GLN A 75 -11.91 1.83 -7.06
N ARG A 76 -12.77 0.86 -7.39
CA ARG A 76 -12.39 -0.55 -7.50
C ARG A 76 -11.44 -0.77 -8.67
N SER A 77 -11.69 -0.21 -9.85
CA SER A 77 -10.79 -0.31 -11.00
C SER A 77 -9.39 0.20 -10.70
N VAL A 78 -9.26 1.28 -9.91
CA VAL A 78 -7.94 1.78 -9.49
C VAL A 78 -7.24 0.80 -8.55
N LEU A 79 -7.96 0.23 -7.57
CA LEU A 79 -7.37 -0.77 -6.65
C LEU A 79 -7.00 -2.07 -7.37
N ASP A 80 -7.83 -2.50 -8.31
CA ASP A 80 -7.63 -3.69 -9.15
C ASP A 80 -6.38 -3.52 -10.01
N PHE A 81 -6.23 -2.36 -10.66
CA PHE A 81 -5.01 -1.99 -11.38
C PHE A 81 -3.75 -2.04 -10.48
N LEU A 82 -3.84 -1.58 -9.23
CA LEU A 82 -2.72 -1.63 -8.29
C LEU A 82 -2.40 -3.07 -7.84
N ASP A 83 -3.42 -3.90 -7.58
CA ASP A 83 -3.25 -5.32 -7.25
C ASP A 83 -2.57 -6.07 -8.42
N GLU A 84 -3.05 -5.88 -9.64
CA GLU A 84 -2.43 -6.45 -10.84
C GLU A 84 -0.99 -5.95 -10.99
N ALA A 85 -0.74 -4.64 -10.82
CA ALA A 85 0.61 -4.07 -10.96
C ALA A 85 1.63 -4.70 -10.01
N LEU A 86 1.19 -5.11 -8.82
CA LEU A 86 2.05 -5.73 -7.81
C LEU A 86 2.13 -7.25 -7.93
N SER A 87 1.07 -7.91 -8.39
CA SER A 87 0.98 -9.38 -8.39
C SER A 87 1.30 -10.05 -9.74
N GLU A 88 1.06 -9.38 -10.87
CA GLU A 88 1.13 -10.02 -12.19
C GLU A 88 2.49 -9.84 -12.87
N GLN A 89 3.18 -10.96 -13.18
CA GLN A 89 4.47 -10.92 -13.89
C GLN A 89 4.33 -10.41 -15.34
N HIS A 90 3.17 -10.64 -15.97
CA HIS A 90 2.93 -10.36 -17.40
C HIS A 90 2.02 -9.17 -17.69
N ILE A 91 1.81 -8.29 -16.71
CA ILE A 91 0.87 -7.16 -16.79
C ILE A 91 1.03 -6.24 -18.03
N PHE A 92 2.24 -6.14 -18.60
CA PHE A 92 2.49 -5.31 -19.80
C PHE A 92 1.77 -5.78 -21.07
N GLY A 93 1.32 -7.05 -21.10
CA GLY A 93 0.47 -7.57 -22.18
C GLY A 93 -1.01 -7.23 -22.03
N ILE A 94 -1.43 -6.73 -20.86
CA ILE A 94 -2.84 -6.49 -20.48
C ILE A 94 -3.11 -4.98 -20.37
N VAL A 95 -2.15 -4.23 -19.83
CA VAL A 95 -2.30 -2.80 -19.57
C VAL A 95 -2.04 -1.96 -20.83
N GLN A 96 -2.90 -0.97 -21.06
CA GLN A 96 -2.76 -0.03 -22.18
C GLN A 96 -1.43 0.71 -22.13
N SER A 97 -0.79 0.95 -23.28
CA SER A 97 0.52 1.61 -23.38
C SER A 97 0.70 2.86 -22.50
N PRO A 98 -0.28 3.78 -22.36
CA PRO A 98 -0.11 4.97 -21.51
C PRO A 98 0.07 4.68 -20.02
N LEU A 99 -0.37 3.52 -19.54
CA LEU A 99 -0.29 3.13 -18.13
C LEU A 99 0.94 2.25 -17.83
N GLN A 100 1.65 1.78 -18.85
CA GLN A 100 2.81 0.91 -18.68
C GLN A 100 3.93 1.58 -17.88
N GLU A 101 4.15 2.89 -18.08
CA GLU A 101 5.13 3.66 -17.30
C GLU A 101 4.76 3.73 -15.81
N THR A 102 3.47 3.91 -15.49
CA THR A 102 2.98 3.90 -14.12
C THR A 102 3.16 2.52 -13.49
N VAL A 103 2.86 1.44 -14.23
CA VAL A 103 3.07 0.07 -13.75
C VAL A 103 4.56 -0.21 -13.49
N LEU A 104 5.45 0.20 -14.39
CA LEU A 104 6.90 0.08 -14.19
C LEU A 104 7.34 0.83 -12.93
N ALA A 105 6.90 2.08 -12.76
CA ALA A 105 7.25 2.87 -11.58
C ALA A 105 6.75 2.24 -10.27
N VAL A 106 5.53 1.67 -10.26
CA VAL A 106 4.99 0.95 -9.09
C VAL A 106 5.82 -0.30 -8.80
N LYS A 107 6.12 -1.11 -9.81
CA LYS A 107 6.94 -2.31 -9.64
C LYS A 107 8.34 -1.99 -9.15
N ASP A 108 9.00 -1.01 -9.75
CA ASP A 108 10.34 -0.59 -9.35
C ASP A 108 10.35 -0.02 -7.92
N LEU A 109 9.29 0.71 -7.53
CA LEU A 109 9.13 1.21 -6.16
C LEU A 109 9.06 0.07 -5.16
N PHE A 110 8.19 -0.91 -5.39
CA PHE A 110 8.02 -2.03 -4.46
C PHE A 110 9.20 -3.00 -4.48
N ALA A 111 9.86 -3.20 -5.62
CA ALA A 111 11.11 -3.97 -5.66
C ALA A 111 12.19 -3.34 -4.77
N VAL A 112 12.34 -2.01 -4.80
CA VAL A 112 13.27 -1.30 -3.91
C VAL A 112 12.86 -1.46 -2.44
N ILE A 113 11.57 -1.41 -2.13
CA ILE A 113 11.08 -1.61 -0.76
C ILE A 113 11.39 -3.04 -0.31
N ASP A 114 11.03 -4.06 -1.10
CA ASP A 114 11.23 -5.47 -0.77
C ASP A 114 12.71 -5.84 -0.60
N GLU A 115 13.61 -5.25 -1.39
CA GLU A 115 15.05 -5.45 -1.29
C GLU A 115 15.67 -4.86 0.00
N ASN A 116 15.02 -3.87 0.62
CA ASN A 116 15.61 -3.09 1.72
C ASN A 116 14.81 -3.16 3.03
N TYR A 117 13.54 -3.52 2.98
CA TYR A 117 12.71 -3.71 4.17
C TYR A 117 13.11 -5.04 4.82
N ASP A 118 13.88 -4.95 5.90
CA ASP A 118 14.32 -6.11 6.67
C ASP A 118 13.16 -6.68 7.49
N LEU A 119 12.56 -7.78 7.05
CA LEU A 119 11.55 -8.54 7.79
C LEU A 119 12.20 -9.39 8.88
N ASN A 120 12.93 -8.75 9.79
CA ASN A 120 13.34 -9.36 11.04
C ASN A 120 12.14 -9.52 11.99
N ASN A 121 12.32 -10.26 13.08
CA ASN A 121 11.26 -10.56 14.05
C ASN A 121 10.51 -9.32 14.58
N GLU A 122 11.18 -8.18 14.74
CA GLU A 122 10.56 -6.96 15.27
C GLU A 122 9.66 -6.30 14.21
N ASN A 123 10.19 -6.11 13.00
CA ASN A 123 9.48 -5.53 11.88
C ASN A 123 8.30 -6.42 11.45
N GLU A 124 8.52 -7.74 11.39
CA GLU A 124 7.48 -8.71 11.10
C GLU A 124 6.34 -8.66 12.14
N ALA A 125 6.68 -8.61 13.43
CA ALA A 125 5.67 -8.48 14.47
C ALA A 125 4.88 -7.16 14.35
N ASN A 126 5.54 -6.07 13.96
CA ASN A 126 4.89 -4.78 13.79
C ASN A 126 3.94 -4.75 12.58
N ILE A 127 4.38 -5.21 11.42
CA ILE A 127 3.54 -5.23 10.20
C ILE A 127 2.38 -6.21 10.34
N ASN A 128 2.56 -7.33 11.06
CA ASN A 128 1.46 -8.24 11.40
C ASN A 128 0.42 -7.58 12.31
N LYS A 129 0.85 -6.81 13.31
CA LYS A 129 -0.07 -6.04 14.17
C LYS A 129 -0.85 -4.98 13.39
N ILE A 130 -0.20 -4.32 12.44
CA ILE A 130 -0.85 -3.35 11.54
C ILE A 130 -1.88 -4.08 10.68
N SER A 131 -1.50 -5.19 10.05
CA SER A 131 -2.38 -6.00 9.20
C SER A 131 -3.59 -6.54 9.96
N LEU A 132 -3.42 -7.00 11.20
CA LEU A 132 -4.52 -7.41 12.06
C LEU A 132 -5.48 -6.24 12.35
N SER A 133 -4.94 -5.05 12.64
CA SER A 133 -5.76 -3.85 12.88
C SER A 133 -6.53 -3.44 11.64
N PHE A 134 -5.90 -3.55 10.46
CA PHE A 134 -6.53 -3.33 9.17
C PHE A 134 -7.68 -4.30 8.90
N ARG A 135 -7.45 -5.59 9.11
CA ARG A 135 -8.48 -6.62 8.97
C ARG A 135 -9.66 -6.39 9.91
N ARG A 136 -9.40 -6.14 11.19
CA ARG A 136 -10.46 -5.86 12.18
C ARG A 136 -11.28 -4.62 11.80
N TRP A 137 -10.64 -3.59 11.24
CA TRP A 137 -11.36 -2.44 10.67
C TRP A 137 -12.24 -2.84 9.46
N ILE A 138 -11.72 -3.62 8.52
CA ILE A 138 -12.49 -4.18 7.39
C ILE A 138 -13.67 -5.02 7.89
N ASP A 139 -13.50 -5.80 8.95
CA ASP A 139 -14.55 -6.65 9.55
C ASP A 139 -15.59 -5.84 10.35
N GLY A 140 -15.40 -4.52 10.47
CA GLY A 140 -16.38 -3.60 11.06
C GLY A 140 -16.20 -3.34 12.55
N GLU A 141 -15.06 -3.71 13.13
CA GLU A 141 -14.72 -3.33 14.50
C GLU A 141 -14.51 -1.81 14.64
N LYS A 142 -14.62 -1.30 15.87
CA LYS A 142 -14.44 0.12 16.20
C LYS A 142 -12.96 0.51 16.21
N ILE A 143 -12.32 0.44 15.05
CA ILE A 143 -10.95 0.88 14.80
C ILE A 143 -11.00 2.08 13.86
N ASP A 144 -10.23 3.12 14.14
CA ASP A 144 -10.07 4.23 13.21
C ASP A 144 -9.06 3.86 12.11
N ILE A 145 -9.50 3.88 10.86
CA ILE A 145 -8.64 3.60 9.71
C ILE A 145 -7.46 4.57 9.63
N LYS A 146 -7.64 5.81 10.09
CA LYS A 146 -6.55 6.79 10.09
C LYS A 146 -5.39 6.33 10.97
N THR A 147 -5.70 5.76 12.15
CA THR A 147 -4.66 5.21 13.05
C THR A 147 -3.93 4.03 12.42
N VAL A 148 -4.64 3.16 11.67
CA VAL A 148 -4.01 2.04 10.97
C VAL A 148 -3.07 2.55 9.87
N LEU A 149 -3.51 3.51 9.08
CA LEU A 149 -2.73 4.11 8.00
C LEU A 149 -1.52 4.89 8.52
N GLU A 150 -1.68 5.64 9.61
CA GLU A 150 -0.57 6.32 10.28
C GLU A 150 0.47 5.33 10.81
N ALA A 151 0.04 4.15 11.28
CA ALA A 151 0.96 3.09 11.69
C ALA A 151 1.76 2.53 10.50
N VAL A 152 1.11 2.32 9.34
CA VAL A 152 1.80 1.93 8.08
C VAL A 152 2.86 2.97 7.71
N LEU A 153 2.48 4.25 7.67
CA LEU A 153 3.40 5.32 7.25
C LEU A 153 4.57 5.47 8.23
N LYS A 154 4.30 5.35 9.54
CA LYS A 154 5.34 5.42 10.57
C LYS A 154 6.30 4.24 10.49
N ASP A 155 5.79 3.04 10.29
CA ASP A 155 6.60 1.84 10.11
C ASP A 155 7.53 1.98 8.90
N MET A 156 6.99 2.42 7.76
CA MET A 156 7.77 2.63 6.56
C MET A 156 8.81 3.75 6.73
N GLN A 157 8.47 4.82 7.45
CA GLN A 157 9.39 5.91 7.75
C GLN A 157 10.58 5.43 8.59
N ILE A 158 10.34 4.73 9.70
CA ILE A 158 11.38 4.22 10.60
C ILE A 158 12.35 3.32 9.83
N ASN A 159 11.81 2.42 8.99
CA ASN A 159 12.63 1.54 8.17
C ASN A 159 13.44 2.31 7.12
N THR A 160 12.81 3.26 6.42
CA THR A 160 13.48 4.08 5.39
C THR A 160 14.63 4.92 5.95
N GLU A 161 14.49 5.45 7.17
CA GLU A 161 15.54 6.25 7.82
C GLU A 161 16.84 5.46 8.07
N ASN A 162 16.73 4.14 8.20
CA ASN A 162 17.87 3.23 8.40
C ASN A 162 18.51 2.75 7.08
N TRP A 163 17.87 3.01 5.92
CA TRP A 163 18.39 2.56 4.64
C TRP A 163 19.55 3.41 4.13
N PRO A 164 20.43 2.87 3.27
CA PRO A 164 21.47 3.65 2.62
C PRO A 164 20.92 4.89 1.88
N LEU A 165 21.62 6.03 1.95
CA LEU A 165 21.16 7.30 1.38
C LEU A 165 20.82 7.21 -0.12
N ASN A 166 21.58 6.42 -0.89
CA ASN A 166 21.30 6.18 -2.31
C ASN A 166 19.95 5.47 -2.54
N VAL A 167 19.55 4.56 -1.64
CA VAL A 167 18.25 3.89 -1.67
C VAL A 167 17.15 4.90 -1.33
N GLN A 168 17.33 5.72 -0.29
CA GLN A 168 16.36 6.77 0.06
C GLN A 168 16.14 7.77 -1.09
N ILE A 169 17.20 8.17 -1.79
CA ILE A 169 17.11 9.05 -2.97
C ILE A 169 16.36 8.35 -4.11
N LYS A 170 16.71 7.08 -4.41
CA LYS A 170 16.03 6.28 -5.44
C LYS A 170 14.53 6.18 -5.14
N LEU A 171 14.17 5.88 -3.90
CA LEU A 171 12.78 5.83 -3.44
C LEU A 171 12.06 7.16 -3.68
N GLY A 172 12.68 8.28 -3.30
CA GLY A 172 12.11 9.61 -3.52
C GLY A 172 11.90 10.00 -4.99
N ILE A 173 12.71 9.45 -5.91
CA ILE A 173 12.51 9.63 -7.36
C ILE A 173 11.34 8.78 -7.85
N LEU A 174 11.31 7.50 -7.48
CA LEU A 174 10.25 6.56 -7.88
C LEU A 174 8.87 7.01 -7.40
N TRP A 175 8.77 7.51 -6.17
CA TRP A 175 7.53 8.09 -5.63
C TRP A 175 6.94 9.20 -6.50
N LYS A 176 7.78 10.02 -7.13
CA LYS A 176 7.33 11.10 -8.04
C LYS A 176 6.92 10.58 -9.42
N GLN A 177 7.46 9.43 -9.82
CA GLN A 177 7.14 8.78 -11.09
C GLN A 177 5.88 7.94 -11.01
N VAL A 178 5.48 7.48 -9.81
CA VAL A 178 4.17 6.87 -9.56
C VAL A 178 3.09 7.94 -9.77
N ASN A 179 2.70 8.09 -11.03
CA ASN A 179 1.66 8.97 -11.47
C ASN A 179 0.45 8.12 -11.88
N ILE A 180 -0.51 7.98 -10.95
CA ILE A 180 -1.78 7.32 -11.23
C ILE A 180 -2.63 8.29 -12.07
N ASN A 181 -2.48 8.22 -13.39
CA ASN A 181 -3.32 8.89 -14.38
C ASN A 181 -4.18 7.81 -15.07
N ILE A 182 -5.13 7.25 -14.32
CA ILE A 182 -6.09 6.23 -14.81
C ILE A 182 -7.39 6.90 -15.21
#